data_AF-K2R7D9-F1
#
_entry.id   AF-K2R7D9-F1
#
_cell.length_a   1.000
_cell.length_b   1.000
_cell.length_c   1.000
_cell.angle_alpha   90.00
_cell.angle_beta   90.00
_cell.angle_gamma   90.00
#
_symmetry.space_group_name_H-M   'P 1'
#
loop_
_entity.id
_entity.type
_entity.pdbx_description
1 polymer ?
#
loop_
_entity_poly.entity_id
_entity_poly.type
_entity_poly.pdbx_seq_one_letter_code
_entity_poly.pdbx_strand_id
1 'polypeptide(L)'
;MDEHVIEALGKTRVKIKDGKVVEVGEPKIEYCPIFDKYRGIKKLTAKDVRENIEFRINDFGFCTGERTLRMQDFLSFGVSETLNTAVEAGKIDAVVTVCEGCGTVILTEPELIQGIGGRVSGLVSTTPIGDVVKLLGVENILDPETAEINQIKGVKKAIKMGFKKIAVTLVSAADAKSIRELEEQNPNIEIYIFVAHVTQISEEDAESLFKYADVITGCASKCIREIGEDQAYFRAGESIPIYGVTEDGEKFLKMRIKKIGGLKDKKDPKIPKPLL
;
A
#
# COMPACT_ATOMS: atom_id res chain seq x y z
N MET A 1 -18.25 1.64 -17.88
CA MET A 1 -18.17 3.07 -17.52
C MET A 1 -17.02 3.19 -16.56
N ASP A 2 -16.07 4.07 -16.84
CA ASP A 2 -14.84 4.22 -16.06
C ASP A 2 -15.17 4.92 -14.73
N GLU A 3 -15.12 4.16 -13.64
CA GLU A 3 -15.30 4.67 -12.27
C GLU A 3 -14.28 4.04 -11.30
N HIS A 4 -13.72 4.89 -10.45
CA HIS A 4 -12.80 4.52 -9.38
C HIS A 4 -13.17 5.23 -8.08
N VAL A 5 -13.09 4.50 -6.98
CA VAL A 5 -13.27 5.04 -5.63
C VAL A 5 -12.03 4.75 -4.82
N ILE A 6 -11.49 5.78 -4.18
CA ILE A 6 -10.28 5.69 -3.36
C ILE A 6 -10.45 6.38 -2.01
N GLU A 7 -9.64 5.99 -1.04
CA GLU A 7 -9.36 6.69 0.20
C GLU A 7 -7.99 7.39 0.10
N ALA A 8 -8.01 8.68 -0.20
CA ALA A 8 -6.83 9.52 -0.32
C ALA A 8 -6.63 10.38 0.94
N LEU A 9 -5.42 10.93 1.13
CA LEU A 9 -5.11 12.05 2.02
C LEU A 9 -6.01 12.17 3.26
N GLY A 10 -5.65 11.45 4.33
CA GLY A 10 -6.43 11.50 5.56
C GLY A 10 -7.76 10.76 5.49
N LYS A 11 -7.78 9.63 4.76
CA LYS A 11 -8.93 8.74 4.62
C LYS A 11 -10.15 9.43 4.00
N THR A 12 -9.90 10.41 3.14
CA THR A 12 -10.92 11.09 2.35
C THR A 12 -11.36 10.20 1.20
N ARG A 13 -12.66 9.89 1.17
CA ARG A 13 -13.27 9.20 0.02
C ARG A 13 -13.28 10.14 -1.18
N VAL A 14 -12.77 9.68 -2.32
CA VAL A 14 -12.77 10.39 -3.60
C VAL A 14 -13.33 9.48 -4.68
N LYS A 15 -14.21 10.02 -5.54
CA LYS A 15 -14.68 9.33 -6.74
C LYS A 15 -14.10 10.01 -7.97
N ILE A 16 -13.47 9.20 -8.83
CA ILE A 16 -12.93 9.60 -10.12
C ILE A 16 -13.75 8.88 -11.19
N LYS A 17 -14.19 9.63 -12.20
CA LYS A 17 -14.98 9.11 -13.31
C LYS A 17 -14.47 9.71 -14.61
N ASP A 18 -14.18 8.86 -15.59
CA ASP A 18 -13.66 9.27 -16.90
C ASP A 18 -12.46 10.24 -16.76
N GLY A 19 -11.51 9.91 -15.89
CA GLY A 19 -10.34 10.74 -15.57
C GLY A 19 -10.62 12.08 -14.86
N LYS A 20 -11.81 12.29 -14.29
CA LYS A 20 -12.17 13.54 -13.59
C LYS A 20 -12.62 13.28 -12.17
N VAL A 21 -12.20 14.14 -11.25
CA VAL A 21 -12.66 14.10 -9.85
C VAL A 21 -14.10 14.60 -9.77
N VAL A 22 -15.05 13.71 -9.52
CA VAL A 22 -16.49 14.04 -9.47
C VAL A 22 -17.03 14.20 -8.05
N GLU A 23 -16.37 13.61 -7.06
CA GLU A 23 -16.78 13.66 -5.65
C GLU A 23 -15.55 13.66 -4.74
N VAL A 24 -15.56 14.50 -3.70
CA VAL A 24 -14.54 14.51 -2.64
C VAL A 24 -15.26 14.68 -1.32
N GLY A 25 -15.04 13.74 -0.39
CA GLY A 25 -15.57 13.82 0.97
C GLY A 25 -14.69 14.68 1.89
N GLU A 26 -15.05 14.68 3.18
CA GLU A 26 -14.24 15.36 4.19
C GLU A 26 -13.11 14.47 4.71
N PRO A 27 -11.88 15.01 4.86
CA PRO A 27 -10.79 14.32 5.55
C PRO A 27 -11.15 13.94 6.99
N LYS A 28 -10.72 12.76 7.41
CA LYS A 28 -10.89 12.28 8.80
C LYS A 28 -9.78 12.80 9.71
N ILE A 29 -8.64 13.16 9.13
CA ILE A 29 -7.53 13.79 9.84
C ILE A 29 -7.21 15.15 9.22
N GLU A 30 -6.69 16.06 10.04
CA GLU A 30 -6.37 17.43 9.66
C GLU A 30 -4.94 17.60 9.12
N TYR A 31 -4.01 16.71 9.51
CA TYR A 31 -2.60 16.86 9.16
C TYR A 31 -1.94 15.51 8.94
N CYS A 32 -1.06 15.43 7.93
CA CYS A 32 -0.19 14.30 7.69
C CYS A 32 1.21 14.77 7.28
N PRO A 33 2.27 14.34 7.98
CA PRO A 33 3.65 14.80 7.73
C PRO A 33 4.20 14.38 6.37
N ILE A 34 3.67 13.32 5.75
CA ILE A 34 4.04 12.95 4.38
C ILE A 34 3.53 14.02 3.39
N PHE A 35 2.27 14.43 3.52
CA PHE A 35 1.70 15.43 2.60
C PHE A 35 2.22 16.85 2.86
N ASP A 36 2.56 17.22 4.10
CA ASP A 36 3.30 18.46 4.38
C ASP A 36 4.65 18.44 3.65
N LYS A 37 5.45 17.37 3.83
CA LYS A 37 6.80 17.27 3.26
C LYS A 37 6.81 17.31 1.72
N TYR A 38 5.94 16.55 1.05
CA TYR A 38 6.03 16.35 -0.40
C TYR A 38 5.05 17.20 -1.22
N ARG A 39 4.06 17.83 -0.57
CA ARG A 39 3.02 18.61 -1.23
C ARG A 39 2.80 19.98 -0.57
N GLY A 40 3.44 20.28 0.55
CA GLY A 40 3.26 21.53 1.28
C GLY A 40 1.90 21.66 1.98
N ILE A 41 1.14 20.56 2.09
CA ILE A 41 -0.22 20.59 2.63
C ILE A 41 -0.16 20.52 4.16
N LYS A 42 -0.33 21.68 4.80
CA LYS A 42 -0.27 21.82 6.27
C LYS A 42 -1.60 21.58 6.98
N LYS A 43 -2.71 21.66 6.24
CA LYS A 43 -4.04 21.29 6.71
C LYS A 43 -4.76 20.58 5.57
N LEU A 44 -5.34 19.42 5.85
CA LEU A 44 -6.11 18.65 4.89
C LEU A 44 -7.53 19.22 4.84
N THR A 45 -7.95 19.64 3.66
CA THR A 45 -9.33 20.01 3.35
C THR A 45 -9.80 19.27 2.10
N ALA A 46 -11.11 19.17 1.87
CA ALA A 46 -11.64 18.59 0.63
C ALA A 46 -11.08 19.28 -0.63
N LYS A 47 -10.77 20.58 -0.56
CA LYS A 47 -10.11 21.32 -1.65
C LYS A 47 -8.68 20.83 -1.88
N ASP A 48 -7.86 20.73 -0.84
CA ASP A 48 -6.47 20.24 -0.97
C ASP A 48 -6.43 18.79 -1.48
N VAL A 49 -7.39 17.96 -1.07
CA VAL A 49 -7.53 16.59 -1.58
C VAL A 49 -7.88 16.58 -3.07
N ARG A 50 -8.86 17.39 -3.49
CA ARG A 50 -9.23 17.53 -4.92
C ARG A 50 -8.03 17.93 -5.75
N GLU A 51 -7.37 19.03 -5.38
CA GLU A 51 -6.20 19.55 -6.09
C GLU A 51 -5.06 18.52 -6.14
N ASN A 52 -4.87 17.74 -5.07
CA ASN A 52 -3.87 16.68 -5.07
C ASN A 52 -4.20 15.55 -6.03
N ILE A 53 -5.45 15.11 -6.11
CA ILE A 53 -5.86 14.04 -7.03
C ILE A 53 -5.84 14.53 -8.48
N GLU A 54 -6.31 15.75 -8.74
CA GLU A 54 -6.22 16.37 -10.07
C GLU A 54 -4.76 16.53 -10.52
N PHE A 55 -3.85 16.89 -9.60
CA PHE A 55 -2.40 16.86 -9.87
C PHE A 55 -1.93 15.46 -10.29
N ARG A 56 -2.35 14.39 -9.61
CA ARG A 56 -1.94 13.01 -9.93
C ARG A 56 -2.45 12.54 -11.28
N ILE A 57 -3.70 12.89 -11.61
CA ILE A 57 -4.29 12.63 -12.92
C ILE A 57 -3.44 13.30 -14.00
N ASN A 58 -3.12 14.59 -13.83
CA ASN A 58 -2.34 15.35 -14.81
C ASN A 58 -0.85 14.95 -14.89
N ASP A 59 -0.22 14.58 -13.76
CA ASP A 59 1.22 14.28 -13.69
C ASP A 59 1.56 12.90 -14.21
N PHE A 60 0.70 11.89 -13.98
CA PHE A 60 1.02 10.50 -14.30
C PHE A 60 -0.16 9.65 -14.75
N GLY A 61 -1.28 10.27 -15.13
CA GLY A 61 -2.45 9.57 -15.66
C GLY A 61 -3.15 8.69 -14.63
N PHE A 62 -3.12 9.06 -13.35
CA PHE A 62 -3.79 8.29 -12.29
C PHE A 62 -5.27 8.05 -12.61
N CYS A 63 -5.75 6.80 -12.55
CA CYS A 63 -7.12 6.44 -12.92
C CYS A 63 -7.48 6.80 -14.39
N THR A 64 -6.54 6.67 -15.33
CA THR A 64 -6.76 6.89 -16.77
C THR A 64 -5.95 5.91 -17.62
N GLY A 65 -6.19 5.89 -18.93
CA GLY A 65 -5.38 5.12 -19.89
C GLY A 65 -3.94 5.61 -20.05
N GLU A 66 -3.63 6.84 -19.64
CA GLU A 66 -2.29 7.46 -19.75
C GLU A 66 -1.37 7.14 -18.55
N ARG A 67 -1.70 6.06 -17.82
CA ARG A 67 -1.05 5.73 -16.56
C ARG A 67 0.43 5.39 -16.71
N THR A 68 1.30 6.14 -16.04
CA THR A 68 2.76 5.85 -15.99
C THR A 68 3.10 4.82 -14.91
N LEU A 69 3.09 3.53 -15.25
CA LEU A 69 3.21 2.44 -14.27
C LEU A 69 4.63 2.17 -13.73
N ARG A 70 5.69 2.55 -14.45
CA ARG A 70 7.07 2.24 -14.09
C ARG A 70 7.76 3.47 -13.52
N MET A 71 8.26 3.37 -12.29
CA MET A 71 8.91 4.49 -11.62
C MET A 71 10.02 4.05 -10.66
N GLN A 72 10.93 4.98 -10.40
CA GLN A 72 11.91 4.88 -9.32
C GLN A 72 11.30 5.30 -7.97
N ASP A 73 12.06 5.10 -6.88
CA ASP A 73 11.63 5.38 -5.51
C ASP A 73 10.99 6.77 -5.35
N PHE A 74 9.80 6.82 -4.76
CA PHE A 74 9.06 8.05 -4.49
C PHE A 74 9.34 8.56 -3.07
N LEU A 75 9.35 7.64 -2.09
CA LEU A 75 9.78 7.91 -0.73
C LEU A 75 11.17 7.32 -0.47
N SER A 76 11.82 7.79 0.59
CA SER A 76 13.04 7.12 1.08
C SER A 76 12.70 5.79 1.76
N PHE A 77 11.53 5.67 2.41
CA PHE A 77 11.17 4.51 3.22
C PHE A 77 9.64 4.36 3.27
N GLY A 78 9.14 3.16 2.97
CA GLY A 78 7.72 2.84 2.80
C GLY A 78 7.51 1.36 2.43
N VAL A 79 6.25 0.93 2.33
CA VAL A 79 5.91 -0.46 1.97
C VAL A 79 6.37 -0.77 0.55
N SER A 80 6.00 0.05 -0.44
CA SER A 80 6.41 -0.14 -1.83
C SER A 80 7.92 -0.12 -2.00
N GLU A 81 8.62 0.79 -1.33
CA GLU A 81 10.08 0.87 -1.37
C GLU A 81 10.76 -0.36 -0.75
N THR A 82 10.17 -0.91 0.32
CA THR A 82 10.66 -2.11 1.00
C THR A 82 10.45 -3.34 0.12
N LEU A 83 9.26 -3.50 -0.46
CA LEU A 83 8.93 -4.57 -1.40
C LEU A 83 9.84 -4.51 -2.64
N ASN A 84 10.00 -3.32 -3.23
CA ASN A 84 10.92 -3.08 -4.32
C ASN A 84 12.33 -3.60 -3.99
N THR A 85 12.87 -3.20 -2.83
CA THR A 85 14.20 -3.63 -2.37
C THR A 85 14.29 -5.15 -2.15
N ALA A 86 13.23 -5.78 -1.63
CA ALA A 86 13.21 -7.22 -1.39
C ALA A 86 13.12 -8.04 -2.68
N VAL A 87 12.36 -7.56 -3.67
CA VAL A 87 12.28 -8.18 -5.01
C VAL A 87 13.61 -8.05 -5.75
N GLU A 88 14.21 -6.86 -5.79
CA GLU A 88 15.54 -6.67 -6.39
C GLU A 88 16.62 -7.59 -5.77
N ALA A 89 16.51 -7.87 -4.47
CA ALA A 89 17.44 -8.73 -3.75
C ALA A 89 17.11 -10.24 -3.86
N GLY A 90 16.08 -10.62 -4.64
CA GLY A 90 15.64 -12.02 -4.81
C GLY A 90 15.11 -12.66 -3.51
N LYS A 91 14.56 -11.85 -2.59
CA LYS A 91 13.92 -12.33 -1.35
C LYS A 91 12.42 -12.52 -1.50
N ILE A 92 11.81 -11.82 -2.43
CA ILE A 92 10.40 -11.95 -2.82
C ILE A 92 10.38 -12.19 -4.33
N ASP A 93 9.62 -13.20 -4.76
CA ASP A 93 9.48 -13.57 -6.18
C ASP A 93 8.39 -12.73 -6.86
N ALA A 94 7.31 -12.46 -6.15
CA ALA A 94 6.16 -11.72 -6.66
C ALA A 94 5.43 -10.94 -5.56
N VAL A 95 4.81 -9.84 -5.94
CA VAL A 95 4.00 -8.98 -5.07
C VAL A 95 2.56 -8.98 -5.57
N VAL A 96 1.63 -9.41 -4.72
CA VAL A 96 0.19 -9.28 -4.92
C VAL A 96 -0.27 -7.96 -4.33
N THR A 97 -0.77 -7.05 -5.16
CA THR A 97 -1.23 -5.73 -4.75
C THR A 97 -2.42 -5.28 -5.58
N VAL A 98 -2.82 -4.02 -5.43
CA VAL A 98 -3.95 -3.43 -6.16
C VAL A 98 -3.47 -2.32 -7.09
N CYS A 99 -4.08 -2.25 -8.26
CA CYS A 99 -3.83 -1.22 -9.27
C CYS A 99 -5.16 -0.70 -9.80
N GLU A 100 -5.36 0.61 -9.77
CA GLU A 100 -6.49 1.25 -10.45
C GLU A 100 -6.48 0.86 -11.93
N GLY A 101 -7.65 0.58 -12.49
CA GLY A 101 -7.79 0.05 -13.85
C GLY A 101 -7.58 -1.45 -13.99
N CYS A 102 -7.12 -2.17 -12.96
CA CYS A 102 -6.85 -3.61 -13.03
C CYS A 102 -7.31 -4.42 -11.81
N GLY A 103 -7.61 -3.79 -10.67
CA GLY A 103 -7.98 -4.50 -9.45
C GLY A 103 -6.76 -5.17 -8.85
N THR A 104 -6.84 -6.48 -8.59
CA THR A 104 -5.72 -7.26 -8.03
C THR A 104 -4.72 -7.64 -9.10
N VAL A 105 -3.44 -7.34 -8.85
CA VAL A 105 -2.33 -7.59 -9.78
C VAL A 105 -1.20 -8.36 -9.09
N ILE A 106 -0.47 -9.15 -9.87
CA ILE A 106 0.73 -9.88 -9.47
C ILE A 106 1.92 -9.24 -10.20
N LEU A 107 2.84 -8.65 -9.46
CA LEU A 107 3.96 -7.88 -10.00
C LEU A 107 5.29 -8.55 -9.62
N THR A 108 6.19 -8.68 -10.58
CA THR A 108 7.53 -9.25 -10.38
C THR A 108 8.65 -8.23 -10.60
N GLU A 109 8.30 -7.03 -11.06
CA GLU A 109 9.27 -6.02 -11.45
C GLU A 109 9.34 -4.86 -10.44
N PRO A 110 10.53 -4.57 -9.89
CA PRO A 110 10.86 -3.41 -9.04
C PRO A 110 10.13 -2.10 -9.39
N GLU A 111 10.27 -1.65 -10.64
CA GLU A 111 9.73 -0.37 -11.09
C GLU A 111 8.20 -0.35 -11.17
N LEU A 112 7.56 -1.49 -11.46
CA LEU A 112 6.10 -1.62 -11.46
C LEU A 112 5.56 -1.61 -10.04
N ILE A 113 6.20 -2.36 -9.13
CA ILE A 113 5.82 -2.38 -7.70
C ILE A 113 5.86 -0.96 -7.14
N GLN A 114 6.90 -0.20 -7.46
CA GLN A 114 7.06 1.16 -6.98
C GLN A 114 6.11 2.15 -7.67
N GLY A 115 5.97 2.08 -9.00
CA GLY A 115 5.11 3.01 -9.73
C GLY A 115 3.62 2.82 -9.46
N ILE A 116 3.19 1.59 -9.13
CA ILE A 116 1.84 1.30 -8.63
C ILE A 116 1.78 1.65 -7.13
N GLY A 117 2.49 0.92 -6.27
CA GLY A 117 2.32 1.01 -4.82
C GLY A 117 2.68 2.37 -4.21
N GLY A 118 3.73 3.04 -4.71
CA GLY A 118 4.20 4.32 -4.16
C GLY A 118 3.27 5.51 -4.41
N ARG A 119 2.31 5.37 -5.35
CA ARG A 119 1.38 6.43 -5.74
C ARG A 119 -0.09 6.07 -5.52
N VAL A 120 -0.38 4.81 -5.23
CA VAL A 120 -1.72 4.30 -4.93
C VAL A 120 -2.17 4.79 -3.55
N SER A 121 -3.41 5.27 -3.51
CA SER A 121 -4.15 5.52 -2.26
C SER A 121 -5.02 4.29 -1.96
N GLY A 122 -5.69 4.22 -0.80
CA GLY A 122 -6.50 3.03 -0.50
C GLY A 122 -7.54 2.81 -1.60
N LEU A 123 -7.43 1.75 -2.40
CA LEU A 123 -8.34 1.51 -3.53
C LEU A 123 -9.58 0.78 -3.01
N VAL A 124 -10.74 1.45 -3.08
CA VAL A 124 -12.02 0.92 -2.59
C VAL A 124 -12.72 0.15 -3.69
N SER A 125 -12.77 0.72 -4.89
CA SER A 125 -13.29 0.05 -6.09
C SER A 125 -12.68 0.64 -7.34
N THR A 126 -12.70 -0.15 -8.41
CA THR A 126 -12.18 0.24 -9.73
C THR A 126 -12.94 -0.50 -10.82
N THR A 127 -12.89 0.04 -12.03
CA THR A 127 -13.29 -0.66 -13.25
C THR A 127 -12.07 -0.89 -14.15
N PRO A 128 -12.13 -1.81 -15.12
CA PRO A 128 -11.01 -2.04 -16.02
C PRO A 128 -10.69 -0.83 -16.91
N ILE A 129 -9.41 -0.49 -17.01
CA ILE A 129 -8.90 0.44 -18.02
C ILE A 129 -8.07 -0.35 -19.02
N GLY A 130 -8.55 -0.46 -20.26
CA GLY A 130 -7.95 -1.33 -21.29
C GLY A 130 -6.46 -1.08 -21.54
N ASP A 131 -6.03 0.17 -21.55
CA ASP A 131 -4.61 0.52 -21.74
C ASP A 131 -3.75 0.05 -20.58
N VAL A 132 -4.21 0.20 -19.33
CA VAL A 132 -3.50 -0.27 -18.13
C VAL A 132 -3.45 -1.80 -18.10
N VAL A 133 -4.56 -2.47 -18.44
CA VAL A 133 -4.64 -3.94 -18.57
C VAL A 133 -3.61 -4.44 -19.60
N LYS A 134 -3.54 -3.77 -20.76
CA LYS A 134 -2.58 -4.12 -21.83
C LYS A 134 -1.13 -3.90 -21.39
N LEU A 135 -0.85 -2.83 -20.65
CA LEU A 135 0.49 -2.52 -20.17
C LEU A 135 0.99 -3.53 -19.12
N LEU A 136 0.10 -4.02 -18.24
CA LEU A 136 0.44 -5.00 -17.20
C LEU A 136 0.44 -6.45 -17.69
N GLY A 137 -0.33 -6.76 -18.74
CA GLY A 137 -0.52 -8.12 -19.21
C GLY A 137 -1.65 -8.83 -18.45
N VAL A 138 -2.55 -9.46 -19.20
CA VAL A 138 -3.75 -10.13 -18.67
C VAL A 138 -3.41 -11.28 -17.72
N GLU A 139 -2.28 -11.92 -17.93
CA GLU A 139 -1.76 -13.00 -17.09
C GLU A 139 -1.41 -12.51 -15.68
N ASN A 140 -1.05 -11.24 -15.52
CA ASN A 140 -0.67 -10.63 -14.24
C ASN A 140 -1.85 -10.01 -13.47
N ILE A 141 -3.06 -10.07 -14.02
CA ILE A 141 -4.26 -9.43 -13.44
C ILE A 141 -5.24 -10.51 -13.00
N LEU A 142 -5.76 -10.46 -11.78
CA LEU A 142 -6.66 -11.48 -11.26
C LEU A 142 -7.88 -11.70 -12.16
N ASP A 143 -8.57 -10.61 -12.47
CA ASP A 143 -9.73 -10.59 -13.36
C ASP A 143 -9.69 -9.29 -14.20
N PRO A 144 -9.21 -9.36 -15.46
CA PRO A 144 -9.10 -8.18 -16.32
C PRO A 144 -10.45 -7.67 -16.84
N GLU A 145 -11.54 -8.44 -16.71
CA GLU A 145 -12.88 -8.05 -17.17
C GLU A 145 -13.64 -7.26 -16.10
N THR A 146 -13.39 -7.56 -14.82
CA THR A 146 -14.10 -6.90 -13.71
C THR A 146 -13.23 -6.00 -12.86
N ALA A 147 -11.90 -6.13 -12.96
CA ALA A 147 -10.93 -5.49 -12.08
C ALA A 147 -11.18 -5.83 -10.59
N GLU A 148 -11.43 -7.11 -10.29
CA GLU A 148 -11.72 -7.61 -8.94
C GLU A 148 -10.58 -7.26 -7.96
N ILE A 149 -10.94 -6.66 -6.82
CA ILE A 149 -10.04 -6.48 -5.66
C ILE A 149 -10.26 -7.64 -4.70
N ASN A 150 -9.33 -8.58 -4.68
CA ASN A 150 -9.34 -9.80 -3.88
C ASN A 150 -7.93 -10.39 -3.78
N GLN A 151 -7.19 -9.93 -2.77
CA GLN A 151 -5.80 -10.31 -2.58
C GLN A 151 -5.64 -11.81 -2.24
N ILE A 152 -6.63 -12.44 -1.59
CA ILE A 152 -6.60 -13.89 -1.31
C ILE A 152 -6.61 -14.68 -2.62
N LYS A 153 -7.51 -14.34 -3.56
CA LYS A 153 -7.50 -14.95 -4.89
C LYS A 153 -6.24 -14.59 -5.68
N GLY A 154 -5.73 -13.36 -5.52
CA GLY A 154 -4.46 -12.94 -6.10
C GLY A 154 -3.28 -13.81 -5.68
N VAL A 155 -3.17 -14.11 -4.38
CA VAL A 155 -2.15 -15.02 -3.83
C VAL A 155 -2.33 -16.44 -4.38
N LYS A 156 -3.56 -16.96 -4.41
CA LYS A 156 -3.84 -18.27 -5.05
C LYS A 156 -3.41 -18.30 -6.51
N LYS A 157 -3.60 -17.20 -7.24
CA LYS A 157 -3.14 -17.08 -8.64
C LYS A 157 -1.61 -17.04 -8.72
N ALA A 158 -0.93 -16.27 -7.87
CA ALA A 158 0.52 -16.23 -7.80
C ALA A 158 1.15 -17.62 -7.51
N ILE A 159 0.55 -18.41 -6.60
CA ILE A 159 0.97 -19.80 -6.34
C ILE A 159 0.83 -20.66 -7.60
N LYS A 160 -0.30 -20.55 -8.32
CA LYS A 160 -0.52 -21.29 -9.58
C LYS A 160 0.46 -20.88 -10.69
N MET A 161 0.96 -19.64 -10.67
CA MET A 161 2.01 -19.15 -11.56
C MET A 161 3.40 -19.69 -11.20
N GLY A 162 3.53 -20.40 -10.07
CA GLY A 162 4.76 -21.06 -9.65
C GLY A 162 5.66 -20.24 -8.72
N PHE A 163 5.21 -19.06 -8.27
CA PHE A 163 5.94 -18.26 -7.29
C PHE A 163 5.94 -18.92 -5.92
N LYS A 164 7.06 -18.81 -5.19
CA LYS A 164 7.23 -19.46 -3.88
C LYS A 164 7.32 -18.47 -2.73
N LYS A 165 7.90 -17.29 -2.97
CA LYS A 165 8.05 -16.21 -1.98
C LYS A 165 7.18 -15.05 -2.40
N ILE A 166 5.97 -14.99 -1.86
CA ILE A 166 4.94 -14.06 -2.32
C ILE A 166 4.72 -13.01 -1.25
N ALA A 167 4.89 -11.74 -1.60
CA ALA A 167 4.42 -10.66 -0.74
C ALA A 167 2.99 -10.26 -1.10
N VAL A 168 2.19 -9.86 -0.13
CA VAL A 168 0.84 -9.35 -0.36
C VAL A 168 0.61 -8.07 0.43
N THR A 169 0.02 -7.05 -0.21
CA THR A 169 -0.36 -5.81 0.46
C THR A 169 -1.85 -5.81 0.83
N LEU A 170 -2.17 -5.63 2.11
CA LEU A 170 -3.53 -5.69 2.65
C LEU A 170 -3.90 -4.43 3.43
N VAL A 171 -5.20 -4.28 3.66
CA VAL A 171 -5.79 -3.30 4.59
C VAL A 171 -6.73 -3.94 5.62
N SER A 172 -7.00 -5.24 5.50
CA SER A 172 -8.01 -5.99 6.25
C SER A 172 -7.36 -7.05 7.14
N ALA A 173 -7.76 -7.09 8.42
CA ALA A 173 -7.29 -8.08 9.38
C ALA A 173 -7.84 -9.48 9.08
N ALA A 174 -9.09 -9.56 8.61
CA ALA A 174 -9.69 -10.82 8.18
C ALA A 174 -8.92 -11.45 7.01
N ASP A 175 -8.51 -10.63 6.02
CA ASP A 175 -7.72 -11.12 4.90
C ASP A 175 -6.34 -11.61 5.36
N ALA A 176 -5.70 -10.90 6.30
CA ALA A 176 -4.40 -11.31 6.83
C ALA A 176 -4.47 -12.71 7.48
N LYS A 177 -5.53 -12.96 8.27
CA LYS A 177 -5.79 -14.29 8.84
C LYS A 177 -6.01 -15.35 7.77
N SER A 178 -6.86 -15.08 6.78
CA SER A 178 -7.14 -16.03 5.70
C SER A 178 -5.92 -16.31 4.82
N ILE A 179 -5.01 -15.35 4.67
CA ILE A 179 -3.73 -15.59 3.99
C ILE A 179 -2.84 -16.53 4.80
N ARG A 180 -2.80 -16.43 6.13
CA ARG A 180 -2.05 -17.39 6.97
C ARG A 180 -2.63 -18.80 6.88
N GLU A 181 -3.95 -18.94 6.92
CA GLU A 181 -4.62 -20.23 6.69
C GLU A 181 -4.30 -20.81 5.30
N LEU A 182 -4.17 -19.95 4.28
CA LEU A 182 -3.75 -20.35 2.94
C LEU A 182 -2.28 -20.78 2.89
N GLU A 183 -1.39 -20.10 3.61
CA GLU A 183 0.03 -20.44 3.73
C GLU A 183 0.21 -21.83 4.37
N GLU A 184 -0.50 -22.11 5.46
CA GLU A 184 -0.48 -23.41 6.15
C GLU A 184 -0.88 -24.57 5.22
N GLN A 185 -1.79 -24.32 4.28
CA GLN A 185 -2.23 -25.30 3.27
C GLN A 185 -1.19 -25.52 2.15
N ASN A 186 -0.17 -24.67 2.06
CA ASN A 186 0.83 -24.66 0.99
C ASN A 186 2.27 -24.64 1.59
N PRO A 187 2.74 -25.74 2.19
CA PRO A 187 3.97 -25.76 3.01
C PRO A 187 5.28 -25.46 2.27
N ASN A 188 5.26 -25.35 0.95
CA ASN A 188 6.43 -25.00 0.12
C ASN A 188 6.41 -23.52 -0.34
N ILE A 189 5.46 -22.74 0.18
CA ILE A 189 5.23 -21.34 -0.16
C ILE A 189 5.43 -20.51 1.10
N GLU A 190 6.16 -19.42 0.99
CA GLU A 190 6.32 -18.39 1.99
C GLU A 190 5.51 -17.17 1.56
N ILE A 191 4.62 -16.69 2.43
CA ILE A 191 3.76 -15.54 2.16
C ILE A 191 4.06 -14.44 3.19
N TYR A 192 4.47 -13.27 2.69
CA TYR A 192 4.79 -12.11 3.52
C TYR A 192 3.68 -11.06 3.43
N ILE A 193 3.10 -10.69 4.56
CA ILE A 193 1.93 -9.81 4.66
C ILE A 193 2.39 -8.41 5.06
N PHE A 194 2.18 -7.46 4.14
CA PHE A 194 2.44 -6.04 4.33
C PHE A 194 1.13 -5.28 4.47
N VAL A 195 1.00 -4.48 5.51
CA VAL A 195 -0.25 -3.79 5.84
C VAL A 195 -0.06 -2.28 5.83
N ALA A 196 -0.91 -1.61 5.06
CA ALA A 196 -0.91 -0.16 4.91
C ALA A 196 -2.32 0.41 5.06
N HIS A 197 -2.45 1.75 5.04
CA HIS A 197 -3.74 2.45 5.05
C HIS A 197 -4.65 2.17 6.27
N VAL A 198 -4.07 1.81 7.41
CA VAL A 198 -4.79 1.43 8.65
C VAL A 198 -5.38 2.60 9.45
N THR A 199 -5.53 3.79 8.86
CA THR A 199 -6.13 4.92 9.58
C THR A 199 -7.56 4.58 9.99
N GLN A 200 -7.92 4.82 11.26
CA GLN A 200 -9.23 4.51 11.83
C GLN A 200 -9.57 3.01 11.84
N ILE A 201 -8.56 2.14 11.92
CA ILE A 201 -8.77 0.72 12.17
C ILE A 201 -9.25 0.49 13.61
N SER A 202 -10.06 -0.55 13.83
CA SER A 202 -10.52 -0.92 15.17
C SER A 202 -9.38 -1.50 16.01
N GLU A 203 -9.56 -1.51 17.33
CA GLU A 203 -8.60 -2.14 18.26
C GLU A 203 -8.50 -3.65 18.02
N GLU A 204 -9.63 -4.34 17.85
CA GLU A 204 -9.69 -5.78 17.53
C GLU A 204 -8.96 -6.11 16.23
N ASP A 205 -9.19 -5.32 15.17
CA ASP A 205 -8.49 -5.51 13.91
C ASP A 205 -6.99 -5.20 14.05
N ALA A 206 -6.62 -4.20 14.85
CA ALA A 206 -5.22 -3.88 15.10
C ALA A 206 -4.49 -5.04 15.78
N GLU A 207 -5.04 -5.59 16.87
CA GLU A 207 -4.49 -6.76 17.55
C GLU A 207 -4.37 -7.96 16.60
N SER A 208 -5.42 -8.20 15.80
CA SER A 208 -5.42 -9.26 14.79
C SER A 208 -4.32 -9.07 13.74
N LEU A 209 -4.09 -7.84 13.27
CA LEU A 209 -2.99 -7.56 12.35
C LEU A 209 -1.62 -7.84 12.97
N PHE A 210 -1.37 -7.46 14.23
CA PHE A 210 -0.10 -7.78 14.90
C PHE A 210 0.10 -9.28 15.12
N LYS A 211 -0.96 -10.08 15.09
CA LYS A 211 -0.86 -11.55 15.13
C LYS A 211 -0.49 -12.16 13.78
N TYR A 212 -0.97 -11.60 12.67
CA TYR A 212 -0.89 -12.25 11.37
C TYR A 212 0.03 -11.55 10.35
N ALA A 213 0.30 -10.25 10.48
CA ALA A 213 1.11 -9.51 9.51
C ALA A 213 2.62 -9.57 9.81
N ASP A 214 3.45 -9.38 8.78
CA ASP A 214 4.91 -9.27 8.93
C ASP A 214 5.34 -7.82 9.06
N VAL A 215 4.70 -6.93 8.30
CA VAL A 215 5.01 -5.50 8.28
C VAL A 215 3.74 -4.68 8.38
N ILE A 216 3.69 -3.72 9.29
CA ILE A 216 2.53 -2.85 9.50
C ILE A 216 2.96 -1.38 9.51
N THR A 217 2.28 -0.52 8.75
CA THR A 217 2.47 0.94 8.87
C THR A 217 1.55 1.54 9.93
N GLY A 218 2.01 2.48 10.75
CA GLY A 218 1.18 3.10 11.79
C GLY A 218 0.17 4.14 11.30
N CYS A 219 0.38 4.75 10.12
CA CYS A 219 -0.45 5.84 9.57
C CYS A 219 -0.96 6.83 10.64
N ALA A 220 -2.23 7.23 10.64
CA ALA A 220 -2.86 7.99 11.71
C ALA A 220 -3.69 7.10 12.64
N SER A 221 -3.41 5.79 12.69
CA SER A 221 -4.08 4.88 13.63
C SER A 221 -3.54 5.07 15.04
N LYS A 222 -4.43 5.31 15.99
CA LYS A 222 -4.08 5.31 17.41
C LYS A 222 -3.73 3.88 17.87
N CYS A 223 -4.62 2.92 17.62
CA CYS A 223 -4.47 1.53 18.09
C CYS A 223 -3.17 0.87 17.59
N ILE A 224 -2.86 0.98 16.29
CA ILE A 224 -1.64 0.38 15.72
C ILE A 224 -0.39 1.01 16.31
N ARG A 225 -0.41 2.33 16.54
CA ARG A 225 0.73 3.03 17.13
C ARG A 225 0.94 2.60 18.58
N GLU A 226 -0.12 2.53 19.39
CA GLU A 226 -0.03 2.12 20.79
C GLU A 226 0.49 0.68 20.94
N ILE A 227 -0.02 -0.27 20.15
CA ILE A 227 0.48 -1.66 20.14
C ILE A 227 1.93 -1.72 19.64
N GLY A 228 2.25 -0.96 18.59
CA GLY A 228 3.57 -0.98 17.96
C GLY A 228 4.70 -0.34 18.79
N GLU A 229 4.40 0.36 19.89
CA GLU A 229 5.43 0.82 20.83
C GLU A 229 5.96 -0.30 21.75
N ASP A 230 5.41 -1.53 21.66
CA ASP A 230 6.00 -2.70 22.29
C ASP A 230 7.42 -2.95 21.75
N GLN A 231 8.38 -3.15 22.66
CA GLN A 231 9.79 -3.38 22.32
C GLN A 231 10.04 -4.70 21.61
N ALA A 232 9.06 -5.61 21.59
CA ALA A 232 9.12 -6.85 20.82
C ALA A 232 9.17 -6.61 19.31
N TYR A 233 8.71 -5.46 18.81
CA TYR A 233 8.64 -5.18 17.38
C TYR A 233 9.77 -4.25 16.91
N PHE A 234 10.28 -4.51 15.71
CA PHE A 234 11.23 -3.60 15.10
C PHE A 234 10.52 -2.35 14.57
N ARG A 235 10.82 -1.18 15.12
CA ARG A 235 10.22 0.10 14.68
C ARG A 235 11.18 0.89 13.80
N ALA A 236 10.70 1.32 12.63
CA ALA A 236 11.41 2.20 11.72
C ALA A 236 10.60 3.47 11.42
N GLY A 237 11.22 4.63 11.64
CA GLY A 237 10.67 5.95 11.28
C GLY A 237 9.87 6.62 12.39
N GLU A 238 10.02 7.94 12.50
CA GLU A 238 9.46 8.70 13.63
C GLU A 238 8.07 9.30 13.36
N SER A 239 7.89 9.94 12.20
CA SER A 239 6.64 10.62 11.87
C SER A 239 5.50 9.64 11.53
N ILE A 240 5.82 8.63 10.72
CA ILE A 240 4.95 7.53 10.33
C ILE A 240 5.78 6.26 10.54
N PRO A 241 5.61 5.58 11.69
CA PRO A 241 6.37 4.37 11.97
C PRO A 241 5.92 3.22 11.07
N ILE A 242 6.85 2.34 10.77
CA ILE A 242 6.61 1.03 10.14
C ILE A 242 7.20 -0.01 11.08
N TYR A 243 6.41 -1.02 11.40
CA TYR A 243 6.74 -2.07 12.36
C TYR A 243 7.06 -3.35 11.60
N GLY A 244 8.22 -3.94 11.87
CA GLY A 244 8.54 -5.32 11.54
C GLY A 244 8.08 -6.19 12.69
N VAL A 245 6.96 -6.87 12.48
CA VAL A 245 6.24 -7.65 13.50
C VAL A 245 6.86 -9.04 13.65
N THR A 246 7.32 -9.62 12.53
CA THR A 246 8.02 -10.90 12.49
C THR A 246 9.51 -10.70 12.19
N GLU A 247 10.31 -11.76 12.37
CA GLU A 247 11.74 -11.73 12.02
C GLU A 247 11.97 -11.37 10.55
N ASP A 248 11.13 -11.87 9.63
CA ASP A 248 11.25 -11.56 8.21
C ASP A 248 10.79 -10.13 7.91
N GLY A 249 9.74 -9.66 8.57
CA GLY A 249 9.35 -8.24 8.55
C GLY A 249 10.49 -7.31 8.95
N GLU A 250 11.17 -7.60 10.07
CA GLU A 250 12.35 -6.87 10.52
C GLU A 250 13.48 -6.94 9.49
N LYS A 251 13.77 -8.12 8.93
CA LYS A 251 14.81 -8.28 7.88
C LYS A 251 14.53 -7.41 6.67
N PHE A 252 13.29 -7.38 6.17
CA PHE A 252 12.92 -6.55 5.03
C PHE A 252 13.12 -5.06 5.31
N LEU A 253 12.69 -4.59 6.49
CA LEU A 253 12.87 -3.19 6.87
C LEU A 253 14.36 -2.85 7.02
N LYS A 254 15.16 -3.69 7.68
CA LYS A 254 16.62 -3.49 7.79
C LYS A 254 17.32 -3.50 6.43
N MET A 255 16.90 -4.35 5.49
CA MET A 255 17.41 -4.34 4.12
C MET A 255 17.16 -3.00 3.45
N ARG A 256 15.94 -2.46 3.57
CA ARG A 256 15.62 -1.14 3.02
C ARG A 256 16.44 -0.03 3.69
N ILE A 257 16.58 -0.05 5.02
CA ILE A 257 17.40 0.93 5.77
C ILE A 257 18.84 0.89 5.27
N LYS A 258 19.42 -0.30 5.09
CA LYS A 258 20.78 -0.46 4.58
C LYS A 258 20.94 0.09 3.16
N LYS A 259 19.97 -0.19 2.27
CA LYS A 259 19.99 0.30 0.88
C LYS A 259 20.02 1.83 0.80
N ILE A 260 19.34 2.52 1.71
CA ILE A 260 19.28 3.99 1.75
C ILE A 260 20.39 4.65 2.60
N GLY A 261 21.32 3.86 3.15
CA GLY A 261 22.43 4.37 3.96
C GLY A 261 22.07 4.75 5.40
N GLY A 262 20.99 4.18 5.96
CA GLY A 262 20.51 4.46 7.32
C GLY A 262 19.27 5.36 7.36
N LEU A 263 18.60 5.38 8.51
CA LEU A 263 17.53 6.34 8.78
C LEU A 263 18.15 7.64 9.29
N LYS A 264 17.60 8.77 8.85
CA LYS A 264 17.99 10.08 9.39
C LYS A 264 17.12 10.38 10.61
N ASP A 265 17.76 10.67 11.74
CA ASP A 265 17.09 11.17 12.93
C ASP A 265 16.35 12.48 12.60
N LYS A 266 15.12 12.58 13.09
CA LYS A 266 14.34 13.82 13.02
C LYS A 266 14.20 14.40 14.41
N LYS A 267 14.70 15.63 14.58
CA LYS A 267 14.34 16.45 15.74
C LYS A 267 12.87 16.84 15.63
N ASP A 268 12.11 16.64 16.70
CA ASP A 268 10.68 16.99 16.83
C ASP A 268 9.80 16.45 15.68
N PRO A 269 9.69 15.12 15.53
CA PRO A 269 8.94 14.51 14.45
C PRO A 269 7.45 14.86 14.57
N LYS A 270 6.94 15.66 13.64
CA LYS A 270 5.50 15.87 13.51
C LYS A 270 4.84 14.54 13.11
N ILE A 271 3.76 14.18 13.81
CA ILE A 271 2.90 13.03 13.53
C ILE A 271 1.57 13.47 12.92
N PRO A 272 0.80 12.59 12.28
CA PRO A 272 -0.57 12.89 11.85
C PRO A 272 -1.45 13.37 13.01
N LYS A 273 -2.45 14.20 12.69
CA LYS A 273 -3.39 14.73 13.68
C LYS A 273 -4.81 14.83 13.13
N PRO A 274 -5.84 14.48 13.92
CA PRO A 274 -5.76 13.60 15.09
C PRO A 274 -5.20 12.22 14.74
N LEU A 275 -4.79 11.45 15.76
CA LEU A 275 -4.74 10.00 15.66
C LEU A 275 -6.15 9.47 15.93
N LEU A 276 -6.60 8.53 15.11
CA LEU A 276 -7.94 7.96 15.12
C LEU A 276 -7.91 6.49 15.49
#